data_AF-A0A8X6XIA8-F1
#
_entry.id   AF-A0A8X6XIA8-F1
#
_cell.length_a   1.000
_cell.length_b   1.000
_cell.length_c   1.000
_cell.angle_alpha   90.00
_cell.angle_beta   90.00
_cell.angle_gamma   90.00
#
_symmetry.space_group_name_H-M   'P 1'
#
loop_
_entity.id
_entity.type
_entity.pdbx_description
1 polymer ?
#
loop_
_entity_poly.entity_id
_entity_poly.type
_entity_poly.pdbx_seq_one_letter_code
_entity_poly.pdbx_strand_id
1 'polypeptide(L)'
;MNKNCLIQRKVLQSAKTKTISELDNCITSNDFPAVLLAFTKLEEKTKRLFENDEFVISHLPSHPDLDTIVENELEQNEMYLPHRAVFKESSLTTKIRPVFDASAKDENFISLNQCLATGPNYIEMIPSILNKFRKNRLGVISDILKAFLQISISPTDRDYLRFLRWENYEKREIKIYRHCRVVFGLSSNPFLLMATIYHHLEKESRNEVAVQLKDSFYVDNVVYGVQNEIELQRFQTIACEIMLKAGFELTGWVSSSDQQNEEKTKCSVLGLLWGTKY
;
A
#
# COMPACT_ATOMS: atom_id res chain seq x y z
N MET A 1 -15.33 -16.58 -7.02
CA MET A 1 -13.99 -15.99 -7.22
C MET A 1 -14.09 -14.47 -7.15
N ASN A 2 -13.36 -13.84 -6.23
CA ASN A 2 -13.35 -12.38 -6.08
C ASN A 2 -12.66 -11.74 -7.32
N LYS A 3 -13.29 -10.75 -7.96
CA LYS A 3 -12.88 -10.23 -9.28
C LYS A 3 -11.51 -9.53 -9.25
N ASN A 4 -11.06 -9.06 -8.09
CA ASN A 4 -9.72 -8.50 -7.88
C ASN A 4 -8.59 -9.55 -8.00
N CYS A 5 -8.90 -10.84 -7.83
CA CYS A 5 -7.95 -11.95 -7.89
C CYS A 5 -7.50 -12.31 -9.33
N LEU A 6 -8.27 -11.92 -10.36
CA LEU A 6 -7.98 -12.22 -11.77
C LEU A 6 -6.87 -11.34 -12.36
N ILE A 7 -6.80 -10.06 -11.97
CA ILE A 7 -5.72 -9.14 -12.36
C ILE A 7 -4.40 -9.63 -11.77
N GLN A 8 -4.43 -10.05 -10.52
CA GLN A 8 -3.27 -10.63 -9.83
C GLN A 8 -2.76 -11.90 -10.46
N ARG A 9 -3.64 -12.77 -10.99
CA ARG A 9 -3.18 -13.97 -11.68
C ARG A 9 -2.24 -13.63 -12.82
N LYS A 10 -2.46 -12.54 -13.56
CA LYS A 10 -1.54 -12.08 -14.61
C LYS A 10 -0.25 -11.43 -14.07
N VAL A 11 -0.32 -10.73 -12.93
CA VAL A 11 0.86 -10.07 -12.31
C VAL A 11 1.76 -11.06 -11.57
N LEU A 12 1.17 -11.99 -10.81
CA LEU A 12 1.88 -13.04 -10.06
C LEU A 12 2.26 -14.24 -10.95
N GLN A 13 1.57 -14.50 -12.07
CA GLN A 13 2.10 -15.39 -13.12
C GLN A 13 3.35 -14.83 -13.78
N SER A 14 3.56 -13.51 -13.80
CA SER A 14 4.83 -12.91 -14.23
C SER A 14 5.95 -13.16 -13.20
N ALA A 15 5.65 -13.17 -11.89
CA ALA A 15 6.61 -13.65 -10.89
C ALA A 15 6.98 -15.14 -11.09
N LYS A 16 6.09 -15.95 -11.67
CA LYS A 16 6.37 -17.34 -12.08
C LYS A 16 7.24 -17.46 -13.35
N THR A 17 7.61 -16.36 -14.02
CA THR A 17 8.52 -16.40 -15.19
C THR A 17 9.99 -16.30 -14.85
N LYS A 18 10.34 -16.09 -13.57
CA LYS A 18 11.65 -16.50 -13.05
C LYS A 18 11.53 -17.94 -12.60
N THR A 19 12.36 -18.80 -13.18
CA THR A 19 12.35 -20.25 -12.99
C THR A 19 12.30 -20.59 -11.51
N ILE A 20 11.53 -21.63 -11.17
CA ILE A 20 11.38 -22.21 -9.82
C ILE A 20 12.74 -22.37 -9.09
N SER A 21 13.85 -22.51 -9.83
CA SER A 21 15.23 -22.52 -9.34
C SER A 21 15.74 -21.23 -8.68
N GLU A 22 15.12 -20.07 -8.89
CA GLU A 22 15.53 -18.80 -8.23
C GLU A 22 14.85 -18.63 -6.85
N LEU A 23 13.68 -19.24 -6.64
CA LEU A 23 12.97 -19.26 -5.35
C LEU A 23 13.65 -20.18 -4.33
N ASP A 24 14.45 -21.16 -4.80
CA ASP A 24 15.27 -22.04 -3.96
C ASP A 24 16.34 -21.27 -3.15
N ASN A 25 16.65 -20.02 -3.52
CA ASN A 25 17.61 -19.14 -2.83
C ASN A 25 16.94 -17.99 -2.04
N CYS A 26 15.63 -18.05 -1.79
CA CYS A 26 14.95 -17.14 -0.88
C CYS A 26 15.21 -17.52 0.58
N ILE A 27 15.04 -16.59 1.53
CA ILE A 27 14.99 -16.94 2.97
C ILE A 27 13.73 -17.80 3.16
N THR A 28 13.91 -19.13 3.19
CA THR A 28 12.83 -20.11 3.29
C THR A 28 12.69 -20.65 4.71
N SER A 29 11.62 -21.42 4.96
CA SER A 29 11.31 -22.09 6.22
C SER A 29 12.44 -22.98 6.78
N ASN A 30 13.39 -23.41 5.94
CA ASN A 30 14.58 -24.16 6.35
C ASN A 30 15.55 -23.36 7.24
N ASP A 31 15.42 -22.03 7.28
CA ASP A 31 16.29 -21.12 8.04
C ASP A 31 15.53 -20.34 9.12
N PHE A 32 14.47 -20.93 9.69
CA PHE A 32 13.71 -20.32 10.80
C PHE A 32 14.60 -19.77 11.93
N PRO A 33 15.72 -20.41 12.34
CA PRO A 33 16.67 -19.82 13.29
C PRO A 33 17.30 -18.50 12.81
N ALA A 34 17.62 -18.37 11.51
CA ALA A 34 18.16 -17.14 10.92
C ALA A 34 17.10 -16.05 10.83
N VAL A 35 15.85 -16.40 10.48
CA VAL A 35 14.70 -15.49 10.52
C VAL A 35 14.47 -14.97 11.94
N LEU A 36 14.47 -15.86 12.93
CA LEU A 36 14.32 -15.51 14.34
C LEU A 36 15.49 -14.63 14.83
N LEU A 37 16.71 -14.90 14.38
CA LEU A 37 17.87 -14.07 14.67
C LEU A 37 17.78 -12.68 14.01
N ALA A 38 17.29 -12.58 12.78
CA ALA A 38 17.10 -11.31 12.10
C ALA A 38 15.99 -10.49 12.77
N PHE A 39 14.88 -11.14 13.14
CA PHE A 39 13.77 -10.56 13.89
C PHE A 39 14.24 -9.98 15.22
N THR A 40 14.93 -10.79 16.03
CA THR A 40 15.50 -10.35 17.32
C THR A 40 16.58 -9.26 17.16
N LYS A 41 17.46 -9.31 16.15
CA LYS A 41 18.46 -8.26 15.89
C LYS A 41 17.84 -6.93 15.47
N LEU A 42 16.82 -6.95 14.62
CA LEU A 42 16.05 -5.75 14.24
C LEU A 42 15.42 -5.13 15.49
N GLU A 43 14.93 -5.96 16.41
CA GLU A 43 14.41 -5.51 17.70
C GLU A 43 15.47 -4.92 18.61
N GLU A 44 16.67 -5.49 18.71
CA GLU A 44 17.74 -4.92 19.53
C GLU A 44 18.15 -3.53 19.08
N LYS A 45 18.18 -3.31 17.75
CA LYS A 45 18.42 -1.98 17.18
C LYS A 45 17.28 -1.02 17.47
N THR A 46 16.07 -1.53 17.69
CA THR A 46 14.92 -0.71 18.01
C THR A 46 14.57 -0.67 19.50
N LYS A 47 15.22 -1.43 20.40
CA LYS A 47 14.93 -1.54 21.86
C LYS A 47 14.63 -0.22 22.58
N ARG A 48 15.23 0.90 22.17
CA ARG A 48 14.93 2.24 22.71
C ARG A 48 13.52 2.78 22.39
N LEU A 49 12.82 2.17 21.45
CA LEU A 49 11.49 2.57 20.96
C LEU A 49 10.36 1.66 21.49
N PHE A 50 10.68 0.62 22.26
CA PHE A 50 9.80 -0.53 22.55
C PHE A 50 9.55 -0.79 24.05
N GLU A 51 9.66 0.22 24.92
CA GLU A 51 9.15 0.10 26.31
C GLU A 51 7.61 -0.13 26.37
N ASN A 52 6.91 -0.09 25.23
CA ASN A 52 5.47 -0.26 25.12
C ASN A 52 5.07 -1.31 24.06
N ASP A 53 5.51 -2.55 24.22
CA ASP A 53 5.08 -3.66 23.34
C ASP A 53 3.55 -3.84 23.35
N GLU A 54 2.86 -3.56 24.46
CA GLU A 54 1.40 -3.57 24.53
C GLU A 54 0.76 -2.59 23.52
N PHE A 55 1.47 -1.53 23.15
CA PHE A 55 0.99 -0.48 22.24
C PHE A 55 1.15 -0.86 20.75
N VAL A 56 2.23 -1.53 20.36
CA VAL A 56 2.38 -2.08 18.98
C VAL A 56 1.49 -3.31 18.79
N ILE A 57 1.34 -4.15 19.82
CA ILE A 57 0.44 -5.31 19.88
C ILE A 57 -1.03 -4.86 19.77
N SER A 58 -1.42 -3.73 20.36
CA SER A 58 -2.80 -3.19 20.27
C SER A 58 -3.09 -2.35 19.01
N HIS A 59 -2.06 -1.76 18.37
CA HIS A 59 -2.23 -0.83 17.24
C HIS A 59 -1.80 -1.37 15.87
N LEU A 60 -1.13 -2.52 15.77
CA LEU A 60 -1.32 -3.38 14.60
C LEU A 60 -2.80 -3.71 14.66
N PRO A 61 -3.65 -3.13 13.79
CA PRO A 61 -5.07 -3.22 13.99
C PRO A 61 -5.40 -4.71 14.09
N SER A 62 -6.35 -5.06 14.95
CA SER A 62 -7.22 -6.22 14.73
C SER A 62 -7.92 -6.02 13.39
N HIS A 63 -7.12 -6.07 12.32
CA HIS A 63 -7.53 -5.72 10.99
C HIS A 63 -8.09 -7.01 10.45
N PRO A 64 -9.37 -7.07 10.06
CA PRO A 64 -9.93 -8.23 9.37
C PRO A 64 -9.21 -8.54 8.03
N ASP A 65 -8.20 -7.75 7.65
CA ASP A 65 -7.30 -7.98 6.53
C ASP A 65 -6.02 -8.79 6.88
N LEU A 66 -5.75 -9.05 8.16
CA LEU A 66 -4.66 -9.88 8.68
C LEU A 66 -5.19 -11.29 9.00
N ASP A 67 -5.77 -11.95 8.00
CA ASP A 67 -6.37 -13.26 8.25
C ASP A 67 -5.31 -14.37 8.30
N THR A 68 -5.42 -15.16 9.36
CA THR A 68 -4.75 -16.44 9.69
C THR A 68 -3.45 -16.35 10.48
N ILE A 69 -3.54 -16.76 11.76
CA ILE A 69 -2.42 -17.40 12.47
C ILE A 69 -2.09 -18.66 11.67
N VAL A 70 -0.86 -18.79 11.19
CA VAL A 70 -0.44 -20.02 10.50
C VAL A 70 -0.01 -21.02 11.58
N GLU A 71 -0.85 -22.03 11.84
CA GLU A 71 -0.48 -23.17 12.69
C GLU A 71 0.39 -24.12 11.87
N ASN A 72 1.69 -24.14 12.12
CA ASN A 72 2.66 -25.21 11.81
C ASN A 72 2.44 -26.07 10.54
N GLU A 73 1.97 -25.49 9.44
CA GLU A 73 2.08 -26.06 8.10
C GLU A 73 3.35 -25.47 7.49
N LEU A 74 4.47 -26.17 7.67
CA LEU A 74 5.74 -25.87 7.02
C LEU A 74 5.64 -26.36 5.58
N GLU A 75 5.16 -25.50 4.68
CA GLU A 75 5.24 -25.73 3.25
C GLU A 75 6.62 -25.34 2.70
N GLN A 76 6.93 -25.86 1.52
CA GLN A 76 8.27 -25.79 0.92
C GLN A 76 8.65 -24.41 0.34
N ASN A 77 7.71 -23.45 0.30
CA ASN A 77 7.88 -22.13 -0.33
C ASN A 77 7.28 -21.00 0.52
N GLU A 78 8.01 -20.56 1.53
CA GLU A 78 7.57 -19.54 2.49
C GLU A 78 8.62 -18.43 2.62
N MET A 79 8.21 -17.18 2.80
CA MET A 79 9.13 -16.08 3.10
C MET A 79 8.61 -15.23 4.26
N TYR A 80 9.55 -14.82 5.11
CA TYR A 80 9.28 -13.97 6.26
C TYR A 80 9.74 -12.55 5.99
N LEU A 81 8.83 -11.59 6.13
CA LEU A 81 9.09 -10.17 6.06
C LEU A 81 9.46 -9.66 7.45
N PRO A 82 10.70 -9.19 7.64
CA PRO A 82 11.03 -8.44 8.84
C PRO A 82 10.20 -7.16 8.89
N HIS A 83 9.79 -6.76 10.09
CA HIS A 83 9.01 -5.54 10.26
C HIS A 83 9.50 -4.71 11.44
N ARG A 84 9.17 -3.42 11.40
CA ARG A 84 9.42 -2.48 12.49
C ARG A 84 8.29 -1.46 12.60
N ALA A 85 8.10 -0.92 13.80
CA ALA A 85 7.23 0.21 14.02
C ALA A 85 7.91 1.52 13.56
N VAL A 86 7.19 2.34 12.79
CA VAL A 86 7.58 3.73 12.51
C VAL A 86 6.58 4.66 13.18
N PHE A 87 7.10 5.53 14.04
CA PHE A 87 6.33 6.53 14.76
C PHE A 87 6.22 7.80 13.92
N LYS A 88 5.00 8.24 13.67
CA LYS A 88 4.70 9.49 13.00
C LYS A 88 3.82 10.32 13.94
N GLU A 89 4.44 10.97 14.91
CA GLU A 89 3.74 11.74 15.95
C GLU A 89 2.86 12.86 15.37
N SER A 90 3.24 13.41 14.22
CA SER A 90 2.47 14.39 13.45
C SER A 90 1.26 13.82 12.71
N SER A 91 1.08 12.50 12.68
CA SER A 91 -0.05 11.82 12.05
C SER A 91 -1.25 11.84 12.99
N LEU A 92 -2.30 12.57 12.61
CA LEU A 92 -3.54 12.67 13.39
C LEU A 92 -4.31 11.34 13.48
N THR A 93 -4.22 10.50 12.45
CA THR A 93 -5.05 9.28 12.32
C THR A 93 -4.32 8.00 12.72
N THR A 94 -3.00 7.93 12.56
CA THR A 94 -2.23 6.72 12.92
C THR A 94 -0.81 7.11 13.32
N LYS A 95 -0.57 7.15 14.63
CA LYS A 95 0.74 7.53 15.21
C LYS A 95 1.81 6.47 15.01
N ILE A 96 1.44 5.21 14.79
CA ILE A 96 2.36 4.10 14.55
C ILE A 96 1.99 3.38 13.26
N ARG A 97 2.98 3.09 12.42
CA ARG A 97 2.79 2.34 11.18
C ARG A 97 3.77 1.16 11.16
N PRO A 98 3.29 -0.10 11.02
CA PRO A 98 4.18 -1.21 10.77
C PRO A 98 4.78 -1.04 9.35
N VAL A 99 6.09 -1.18 9.26
CA VAL A 99 6.83 -1.16 8.00
C VAL A 99 7.47 -2.52 7.81
N PHE A 100 7.08 -3.19 6.73
CA PHE A 100 7.63 -4.49 6.32
C PHE A 100 8.76 -4.26 5.32
N ASP A 101 9.87 -4.95 5.52
CA ASP A 101 11.06 -4.83 4.67
C ASP A 101 11.17 -6.00 3.69
N ALA A 102 10.51 -5.85 2.53
CA ALA A 102 10.63 -6.81 1.43
C ALA A 102 11.96 -6.71 0.66
N SER A 103 12.86 -5.81 1.06
CA SER A 103 14.22 -5.70 0.51
C SER A 103 15.28 -6.34 1.40
N ALA A 104 14.89 -6.80 2.60
CA ALA A 104 15.76 -7.54 3.49
C ALA A 104 16.29 -8.80 2.79
N LYS A 105 17.60 -9.00 2.92
CA LYS A 105 18.35 -10.11 2.33
C LYS A 105 19.52 -10.48 3.25
N ASP A 106 20.04 -11.67 3.06
CA ASP A 106 21.28 -12.13 3.69
C ASP A 106 22.34 -12.41 2.62
N GLU A 107 23.57 -12.72 3.00
CA GLU A 107 24.66 -13.04 2.07
C GLU A 107 24.32 -14.20 1.14
N ASN A 108 23.53 -15.16 1.62
CA ASN A 108 23.14 -16.37 0.89
C ASN A 108 21.72 -16.31 0.29
N PHE A 109 20.94 -15.26 0.58
CA PHE A 109 19.52 -15.21 0.21
C PHE A 109 19.14 -13.95 -0.54
N ILE A 110 18.23 -14.08 -1.50
CA ILE A 110 17.66 -12.94 -2.23
C ILE A 110 16.42 -12.39 -1.52
N SER A 111 16.17 -11.09 -1.66
CA SER A 111 14.97 -10.46 -1.09
C SER A 111 13.73 -10.72 -1.93
N LEU A 112 12.55 -10.60 -1.32
CA LEU A 112 11.28 -10.73 -2.03
C LEU A 112 11.20 -9.75 -3.21
N ASN A 113 11.67 -8.51 -3.02
CA ASN A 113 11.69 -7.51 -4.08
C ASN A 113 12.58 -7.87 -5.28
N GLN A 114 13.61 -8.71 -5.10
CA GLN A 114 14.43 -9.22 -6.22
C GLN A 114 13.73 -10.35 -6.99
N CYS A 115 12.79 -11.03 -6.35
CA CYS A 115 11.97 -12.10 -6.94
C CYS A 115 10.76 -11.53 -7.69
N LEU A 116 10.20 -10.43 -7.19
CA LEU A 116 8.99 -9.82 -7.76
C LEU A 116 9.27 -9.10 -9.09
N ALA A 117 8.44 -9.39 -10.09
CA ALA A 117 8.35 -8.58 -11.28
C ALA A 117 7.68 -7.23 -10.94
N THR A 118 8.35 -6.12 -11.21
CA THR A 118 7.84 -4.76 -10.94
C THR A 118 6.65 -4.37 -11.81
N GLY A 119 6.57 -4.96 -13.00
CA GLY A 119 5.56 -4.64 -14.02
C GLY A 119 5.84 -3.31 -14.75
N PRO A 120 5.01 -2.98 -15.75
CA PRO A 120 5.03 -1.68 -16.43
C PRO A 120 4.88 -0.50 -15.46
N ASN A 121 5.61 0.57 -15.73
CA ASN A 121 5.48 1.80 -14.97
C ASN A 121 4.29 2.64 -15.48
N TYR A 122 3.24 2.73 -14.67
CA TYR A 122 2.08 3.60 -14.92
C TYR A 122 2.14 4.93 -14.18
N ILE A 123 3.20 5.20 -13.42
CA ILE A 123 3.34 6.46 -12.69
C ILE A 123 3.72 7.55 -13.69
N GLU A 124 2.84 8.53 -13.86
CA GLU A 124 3.14 9.72 -14.63
C GLU A 124 4.22 10.57 -13.96
N MET A 125 4.96 11.31 -14.79
CA MET A 125 5.91 12.29 -14.28
C MET A 125 5.18 13.39 -13.49
N ILE A 126 5.73 13.76 -12.33
CA ILE A 126 5.16 14.81 -11.47
C ILE A 126 4.82 16.10 -12.24
N PRO A 127 5.68 16.63 -13.14
CA PRO A 127 5.34 17.83 -13.93
C PRO A 127 4.08 17.66 -14.80
N SER A 128 3.85 16.48 -15.36
CA SER A 128 2.66 16.21 -16.18
C SER A 128 1.38 16.28 -15.35
N ILE A 129 1.37 15.65 -14.18
CA ILE A 129 0.25 15.70 -13.24
C ILE A 129 0.01 17.12 -12.74
N LEU A 130 1.06 17.86 -12.38
CA LEU A 130 0.95 19.25 -11.95
C LEU A 130 0.43 20.17 -13.06
N ASN A 131 0.79 19.92 -14.32
CA ASN A 131 0.24 20.68 -15.45
C ASN A 131 -1.26 20.43 -15.63
N LYS A 132 -1.72 19.18 -15.48
CA LYS A 132 -3.16 18.84 -15.51
C LYS A 132 -3.91 19.52 -14.36
N PHE A 133 -3.33 19.47 -13.16
CA PHE A 133 -3.87 20.14 -11.96
C PHE A 133 -4.07 21.64 -12.16
N ARG A 134 -3.08 22.33 -12.75
CA ARG A 134 -3.10 23.78 -12.98
C ARG A 134 -3.83 24.20 -14.26
N LYS A 135 -4.29 23.26 -15.08
CA LYS A 135 -4.89 23.56 -16.39
C LYS A 135 -6.19 24.35 -16.26
N ASN A 136 -6.94 24.12 -15.18
CA ASN A 136 -8.26 24.70 -14.95
C ASN A 136 -8.23 25.62 -13.72
N ARG A 137 -9.31 26.38 -13.52
CA ARG A 137 -9.39 27.44 -12.48
C ARG A 137 -9.28 26.91 -11.05
N LEU A 138 -9.87 25.76 -10.76
CA LEU A 138 -9.89 25.18 -9.43
C LEU A 138 -9.06 23.89 -9.39
N GLY A 139 -8.08 23.83 -8.49
CA GLY A 139 -7.35 22.60 -8.21
C GLY A 139 -8.10 21.76 -7.18
N VAL A 140 -8.07 20.44 -7.35
CA VAL A 140 -8.64 19.48 -6.41
C VAL A 140 -7.68 18.31 -6.19
N ILE A 141 -7.56 17.88 -4.93
CA ILE A 141 -6.82 16.69 -4.54
C ILE A 141 -7.65 15.79 -3.62
N SER A 142 -7.34 14.50 -3.61
CA SER A 142 -7.91 13.49 -2.70
C SER A 142 -6.96 12.30 -2.57
N ASP A 143 -7.08 11.54 -1.48
CA ASP A 143 -6.32 10.32 -1.22
C ASP A 143 -7.22 9.08 -1.32
N ILE A 144 -6.66 7.93 -1.69
CA ILE A 144 -7.32 6.64 -1.52
C ILE A 144 -7.07 6.09 -0.11
N LEU A 145 -8.14 5.86 0.66
CA LEU A 145 -8.05 5.29 2.00
C LEU A 145 -7.49 3.86 1.96
N LYS A 146 -6.30 3.68 2.54
CA LYS A 146 -5.62 2.37 2.68
C LYS A 146 -5.47 1.64 1.32
N ALA A 147 -5.10 2.36 0.26
CA ALA A 147 -5.10 1.90 -1.13
C ALA A 147 -4.61 0.45 -1.35
N PHE A 148 -3.39 0.11 -0.88
CA PHE A 148 -2.82 -1.22 -1.09
C PHE A 148 -3.59 -2.32 -0.33
N LEU A 149 -4.13 -2.03 0.86
CA LEU A 149 -4.87 -3.00 1.66
C LEU A 149 -6.21 -3.40 1.01
N GLN A 150 -6.75 -2.57 0.11
CA GLN A 150 -7.95 -2.93 -0.64
C GLN A 150 -7.72 -4.08 -1.63
N ILE A 151 -6.45 -4.38 -1.96
CA ILE A 151 -6.08 -5.42 -2.93
C ILE A 151 -5.76 -6.72 -2.20
N SER A 152 -6.62 -7.74 -2.32
CA SER A 152 -6.40 -9.06 -1.71
C SER A 152 -5.36 -9.86 -2.46
N ILE A 153 -4.45 -10.57 -1.79
CA ILE A 153 -3.46 -11.50 -2.36
C ILE A 153 -4.09 -12.89 -2.57
N SER A 154 -3.74 -13.53 -3.70
CA SER A 154 -4.09 -14.92 -4.00
C SER A 154 -3.67 -15.86 -2.86
N PRO A 155 -4.53 -16.78 -2.37
CA PRO A 155 -4.17 -17.71 -1.30
C PRO A 155 -2.84 -18.43 -1.51
N THR A 156 -2.51 -18.79 -2.76
CA THR A 156 -1.28 -19.51 -3.13
C THR A 156 -0.01 -18.70 -2.94
N ASP A 157 -0.12 -17.37 -2.80
CA ASP A 157 1.03 -16.46 -2.78
C ASP A 157 1.16 -15.76 -1.41
N ARG A 158 0.26 -16.05 -0.45
CA ARG A 158 0.24 -15.41 0.87
C ARG A 158 1.41 -15.83 1.75
N ASP A 159 1.94 -17.03 1.53
CA ASP A 159 3.03 -17.57 2.34
C ASP A 159 4.39 -16.91 2.06
N TYR A 160 4.50 -16.11 0.99
CA TYR A 160 5.64 -15.22 0.76
C TYR A 160 5.56 -13.91 1.55
N LEU A 161 4.44 -13.66 2.25
CA LEU A 161 4.18 -12.45 3.03
C LEU A 161 3.96 -12.80 4.50
N ARG A 162 4.67 -13.81 5.02
CA ARG A 162 4.62 -14.17 6.44
C ARG A 162 5.40 -13.17 7.28
N PHE A 163 5.08 -13.05 8.55
CA PHE A 163 5.85 -12.27 9.51
C PHE A 163 5.70 -12.83 10.92
N LEU A 164 6.71 -12.58 11.76
CA LEU A 164 6.73 -12.99 13.17
C LEU A 164 6.14 -11.88 14.04
N ARG A 165 5.39 -12.26 15.08
CA ARG A 165 4.85 -11.32 16.07
C ARG A 165 4.94 -11.92 17.46
N TRP A 166 5.34 -11.09 18.45
CA TRP A 166 5.21 -11.46 19.86
C TRP A 166 3.74 -11.39 20.27
N GLU A 167 3.25 -12.50 20.81
CA GLU A 167 1.99 -12.52 21.57
C GLU A 167 2.25 -12.19 23.03
N ASN A 168 3.39 -12.64 23.54
CA ASN A 168 3.86 -12.30 24.87
C ASN A 168 5.39 -12.23 24.87
N TYR A 169 5.94 -11.01 24.96
CA TYR A 169 7.38 -10.79 24.94
C TYR A 169 8.09 -11.41 26.16
N GLU A 170 7.51 -11.26 27.36
CA GLU A 170 8.08 -11.80 28.60
C GLU A 170 8.19 -13.32 28.59
N LYS A 171 7.16 -13.99 28.06
CA LYS A 171 7.11 -15.45 27.90
C LYS A 171 7.83 -15.94 26.65
N ARG A 172 8.40 -15.04 25.85
CA ARG A 172 9.01 -15.33 24.55
C ARG A 172 8.08 -16.11 23.62
N GLU A 173 6.78 -15.79 23.65
CA GLU A 173 5.77 -16.43 22.81
C GLU A 173 5.63 -15.70 21.47
N ILE A 174 6.03 -16.37 20.39
CA ILE A 174 5.94 -15.86 19.02
C ILE A 174 4.84 -16.60 18.27
N LYS A 175 4.05 -15.86 17.48
CA LYS A 175 3.16 -16.42 16.47
C LYS A 175 3.53 -15.93 15.07
N ILE A 176 3.21 -16.77 14.10
CA ILE A 176 3.40 -16.50 12.68
C ILE A 176 2.07 -16.03 12.10
N TYR A 177 2.12 -14.91 11.40
CA TYR A 177 1.00 -14.34 10.67
C TYR A 177 1.35 -14.27 9.19
N ARG A 178 0.33 -14.20 8.33
CA ARG A 178 0.50 -13.93 6.90
C ARG A 178 -0.42 -12.82 6.44
N HIS A 179 0.05 -12.02 5.50
CA HIS A 179 -0.79 -10.99 4.90
C HIS A 179 -1.72 -11.58 3.84
N CYS A 180 -3.00 -11.22 3.94
CA CYS A 180 -4.00 -11.54 2.92
C CYS A 180 -4.18 -10.43 1.88
N ARG A 181 -3.48 -9.29 2.04
CA ARG A 181 -3.56 -8.09 1.20
C ARG A 181 -2.16 -7.61 0.80
N VAL A 182 -2.08 -6.74 -0.21
CA VAL A 182 -0.82 -6.13 -0.63
C VAL A 182 -0.25 -5.29 0.51
N VAL A 183 0.99 -5.57 0.90
CA VAL A 183 1.71 -4.85 1.96
C VAL A 183 2.53 -3.70 1.39
N PHE A 184 2.81 -2.70 2.23
CA PHE A 184 3.78 -1.66 1.87
C PHE A 184 5.19 -2.24 1.73
N GLY A 185 5.98 -1.67 0.82
CA GLY A 185 7.39 -2.05 0.62
C GLY A 185 7.66 -3.01 -0.53
N LEU A 186 6.63 -3.55 -1.21
CA LEU A 186 6.84 -4.38 -2.40
C LEU A 186 7.17 -3.53 -3.63
N SER A 187 8.12 -3.99 -4.42
CA SER A 187 8.57 -3.32 -5.65
C SER A 187 7.48 -3.26 -6.75
N SER A 188 6.51 -4.17 -6.72
CA SER A 188 5.39 -4.26 -7.67
C SER A 188 4.16 -3.44 -7.26
N ASN A 189 4.18 -2.78 -6.10
CA ASN A 189 3.03 -2.06 -5.55
C ASN A 189 2.45 -0.98 -6.48
N PRO A 190 3.25 -0.08 -7.07
CA PRO A 190 2.70 0.95 -7.93
C PRO A 190 1.96 0.38 -9.14
N PHE A 191 2.52 -0.66 -9.75
CA PHE A 191 1.88 -1.35 -10.86
C PHE A 191 0.59 -2.05 -10.43
N LEU A 192 0.62 -2.81 -9.32
CA LEU A 192 -0.56 -3.52 -8.80
C LEU A 192 -1.74 -2.57 -8.55
N LEU A 193 -1.47 -1.42 -7.92
CA LEU A 193 -2.49 -0.42 -7.63
C LEU A 193 -3.05 0.17 -8.92
N MET A 194 -2.18 0.71 -9.78
CA MET A 194 -2.61 1.39 -11.01
C MET A 194 -3.31 0.45 -11.99
N ALA A 195 -2.81 -0.77 -12.18
CA ALA A 195 -3.45 -1.76 -13.04
C ALA A 195 -4.85 -2.15 -12.53
N THR A 196 -5.02 -2.24 -11.22
CA THR A 196 -6.33 -2.54 -10.61
C THR A 196 -7.30 -1.38 -10.79
N ILE A 197 -6.86 -0.15 -10.55
CA ILE A 197 -7.66 1.06 -10.77
C ILE A 197 -8.07 1.17 -12.23
N TYR A 198 -7.11 1.11 -13.17
CA TYR A 198 -7.39 1.23 -14.61
C TYR A 198 -8.34 0.16 -15.12
N HIS A 199 -8.22 -1.09 -14.64
CA HIS A 199 -9.16 -2.15 -15.00
C HIS A 199 -10.62 -1.83 -14.60
N HIS A 200 -10.82 -1.15 -13.47
CA HIS A 200 -12.17 -0.75 -13.05
C HIS A 200 -12.65 0.50 -13.80
N LEU A 201 -11.79 1.49 -14.03
CA LEU A 201 -12.13 2.68 -14.82
C LEU A 201 -12.47 2.36 -16.28
N GLU A 202 -11.81 1.37 -16.89
CA GLU A 202 -12.09 0.95 -18.26
C GLU A 202 -13.52 0.40 -18.44
N LYS A 203 -14.10 -0.17 -17.39
CA LYS A 203 -15.50 -0.63 -17.39
C LYS A 203 -16.49 0.53 -17.36
N GLU A 204 -16.06 1.67 -16.82
CA GLU A 204 -16.82 2.91 -16.72
C GLU A 204 -16.42 3.90 -17.84
N SER A 205 -15.79 3.42 -18.92
CA SER A 205 -15.20 4.26 -19.98
C SER A 205 -16.18 5.19 -20.71
N ARG A 206 -17.49 4.96 -20.60
CA ARG A 206 -18.54 5.86 -21.11
C ARG A 206 -18.81 7.05 -20.19
N ASN A 207 -18.37 6.98 -18.93
CA ASN A 207 -18.48 8.05 -17.96
C ASN A 207 -17.31 9.02 -18.14
N GLU A 208 -17.63 10.27 -18.43
CA GLU A 208 -16.65 11.34 -18.60
C GLU A 208 -15.72 11.48 -17.38
N VAL A 209 -16.25 11.36 -16.17
CA VAL A 209 -15.46 11.45 -14.93
C VAL A 209 -14.52 10.27 -14.79
N ALA A 210 -14.88 9.07 -15.27
CA ALA A 210 -13.95 7.93 -15.26
C ALA A 210 -12.71 8.19 -16.15
N VAL A 211 -12.91 8.84 -17.29
CA VAL A 211 -11.82 9.25 -18.20
C VAL A 211 -10.94 10.30 -17.54
N GLN A 212 -11.55 11.33 -16.94
CA GLN A 212 -10.82 12.36 -16.19
C GLN A 212 -10.04 11.77 -15.01
N LEU A 213 -10.66 10.83 -14.28
CA LEU A 213 -10.08 10.18 -13.12
C LEU A 213 -8.86 9.32 -13.52
N LYS A 214 -8.92 8.64 -14.68
CA LYS A 214 -7.79 7.86 -15.23
C LYS A 214 -6.52 8.72 -15.40
N ASP A 215 -6.69 9.98 -15.78
CA ASP A 215 -5.61 10.94 -16.02
C ASP A 215 -5.20 11.74 -14.76
N SER A 216 -5.89 11.53 -13.64
CA SER A 216 -5.70 12.31 -12.41
C SER A 216 -4.86 11.62 -11.33
N PHE A 217 -4.58 10.32 -11.49
CA PHE A 217 -3.89 9.56 -10.45
C PHE A 217 -2.37 9.80 -10.46
N TYR A 218 -1.83 10.07 -9.28
CA TYR A 218 -0.43 9.91 -8.95
C TYR A 218 -0.29 8.90 -7.80
N VAL A 219 -0.04 7.64 -8.16
CA VAL A 219 -0.04 6.49 -7.23
C VAL A 219 -1.38 6.39 -6.50
N ASP A 220 -1.45 6.76 -5.23
CA ASP A 220 -2.64 6.70 -4.36
C ASP A 220 -3.37 8.05 -4.21
N ASN A 221 -2.88 9.10 -4.88
CA ASN A 221 -3.47 10.44 -4.84
C ASN A 221 -4.22 10.74 -6.14
N VAL A 222 -5.40 11.34 -6.03
CA VAL A 222 -6.09 12.04 -7.10
C VAL A 222 -5.61 13.49 -7.10
N VAL A 223 -5.15 13.98 -8.25
CA VAL A 223 -4.68 15.35 -8.43
C VAL A 223 -5.21 15.87 -9.77
N TYR A 224 -6.18 16.77 -9.73
CA TYR A 224 -6.88 17.24 -10.93
C TYR A 224 -7.29 18.71 -10.87
N GLY A 225 -7.74 19.25 -11.99
CA GLY A 225 -8.28 20.62 -12.07
C GLY A 225 -9.66 20.64 -12.71
N VAL A 226 -10.54 21.54 -12.26
CA VAL A 226 -11.91 21.75 -12.78
C VAL A 226 -12.18 23.25 -12.98
N GLN A 227 -13.14 23.62 -13.83
CA GLN A 227 -13.33 25.03 -14.21
C GLN A 227 -14.14 25.84 -13.19
N ASN A 228 -15.05 25.20 -12.47
CA ASN A 228 -16.00 25.86 -11.57
C ASN A 228 -16.49 24.89 -10.48
N GLU A 229 -17.20 25.45 -9.50
CA GLU A 229 -17.68 24.71 -8.33
C GLU A 229 -18.68 23.60 -8.67
N ILE A 230 -19.49 23.79 -9.73
CA ILE A 230 -20.47 22.78 -10.18
C ILE A 230 -19.73 21.56 -10.73
N GLU A 231 -18.68 21.78 -11.53
CA GLU A 231 -17.81 20.70 -12.01
C GLU A 231 -17.04 20.03 -10.88
N LEU A 232 -16.60 20.79 -9.87
CA LEU A 232 -15.93 20.23 -8.69
C LEU A 232 -16.83 19.25 -7.95
N GLN A 233 -18.05 19.66 -7.61
CA GLN A 233 -19.02 18.82 -6.92
C GLN A 233 -19.38 17.59 -7.76
N ARG A 234 -19.63 17.77 -9.07
CA ARG A 234 -19.90 16.67 -10.00
C ARG A 234 -18.73 15.68 -10.05
N PHE A 235 -17.49 16.17 -10.15
CA PHE A 235 -16.30 15.33 -10.19
C PHE A 235 -16.15 14.53 -8.90
N GLN A 236 -16.25 15.18 -7.73
CA GLN A 236 -16.14 14.53 -6.42
C GLN A 236 -17.18 13.43 -6.23
N THR A 237 -18.46 13.74 -6.47
CA THR A 237 -19.55 12.77 -6.28
C THR A 237 -19.36 11.55 -7.18
N ILE A 238 -19.17 11.77 -8.49
CA ILE A 238 -19.08 10.67 -9.45
C ILE A 238 -17.77 9.88 -9.26
N ALA A 239 -16.65 10.54 -8.96
CA ALA A 239 -15.38 9.85 -8.68
C ALA A 239 -15.49 8.96 -7.44
N CYS A 240 -16.11 9.46 -6.36
CA CYS A 240 -16.39 8.67 -5.16
C CYS A 240 -17.26 7.45 -5.50
N GLU A 241 -18.33 7.61 -6.27
CA GLU A 241 -19.19 6.50 -6.67
C GLU A 241 -18.46 5.44 -7.50
N ILE A 242 -17.67 5.85 -8.50
CA ILE A 242 -16.90 4.95 -9.36
C ILE A 242 -15.87 4.18 -8.53
N MET A 243 -15.08 4.87 -7.72
CA MET A 243 -14.03 4.24 -6.94
C MET A 243 -14.59 3.36 -5.83
N LEU A 244 -15.69 3.76 -5.19
CA LEU A 244 -16.35 2.94 -4.18
C LEU A 244 -16.87 1.62 -4.76
N LYS A 245 -17.44 1.64 -5.98
CA LYS A 245 -17.81 0.41 -6.73
C LYS A 245 -16.60 -0.49 -7.01
N ALA A 246 -15.42 0.10 -7.18
CA ALA A 246 -14.16 -0.62 -7.36
C ALA A 246 -13.54 -1.12 -6.03
N GLY A 247 -14.12 -0.77 -4.88
CA GLY A 247 -13.61 -1.10 -3.55
C GLY A 247 -12.55 -0.14 -3.01
N PHE A 248 -12.43 1.06 -3.60
CA PHE A 248 -11.50 2.10 -3.20
C PHE A 248 -12.27 3.33 -2.69
N GLU A 249 -12.08 3.69 -1.44
CA GLU A 249 -12.71 4.88 -0.86
C GLU A 249 -11.81 6.10 -1.08
N LEU A 250 -12.34 7.13 -1.74
CA LEU A 250 -11.69 8.44 -1.88
C LEU A 250 -11.99 9.29 -0.65
N THR A 251 -10.96 9.89 -0.06
CA THR A 251 -11.05 10.67 1.17
C THR A 251 -10.16 11.90 1.11
N GLY A 252 -10.19 12.73 2.17
CA GLY A 252 -9.25 13.84 2.32
C GLY A 252 -9.36 14.92 1.24
N TRP A 253 -10.54 15.11 0.66
CA TRP A 253 -10.75 16.10 -0.40
C TRP A 253 -10.31 17.52 0.04
N VAL A 254 -9.50 18.15 -0.79
CA VAL A 254 -9.09 19.56 -0.63
C VAL A 254 -9.18 20.24 -1.99
N SER A 255 -9.77 21.43 -2.02
CA SER A 255 -9.90 22.25 -3.23
C SER A 255 -9.44 23.69 -3.01
N SER A 256 -9.14 24.41 -4.09
CA SER A 256 -8.84 25.86 -4.01
C SER A 256 -10.08 26.72 -3.74
N SER A 257 -11.30 26.18 -3.83
CA SER A 257 -12.51 26.92 -3.45
C SER A 257 -12.81 26.85 -1.95
N ASP A 258 -12.09 26.02 -1.17
CA ASP A 258 -12.20 25.92 0.28
C ASP A 258 -11.65 27.18 0.99
N GLN A 259 -12.40 28.28 0.95
CA GLN A 259 -12.00 29.58 1.52
C GLN A 259 -12.18 29.69 3.04
N GLN A 260 -12.79 28.71 3.72
CA GLN A 260 -13.25 28.86 5.11
C GLN A 260 -12.32 28.27 6.21
N ASN A 261 -11.16 27.71 5.88
CA ASN A 261 -10.20 27.24 6.90
C ASN A 261 -8.83 27.89 6.72
N GLU A 262 -8.54 28.93 7.50
CA GLU A 262 -7.24 29.61 7.48
C GLU A 262 -6.06 28.67 7.80
N GLU A 263 -6.30 27.56 8.53
CA GLU A 263 -5.29 26.51 8.77
C GLU A 263 -5.03 25.60 7.56
N LYS A 264 -5.94 25.52 6.58
CA LYS A 264 -5.76 24.74 5.33
C LYS A 264 -5.02 25.51 4.21
N THR A 265 -4.59 26.75 4.47
CA THR A 265 -3.97 27.64 3.46
C THR A 265 -2.60 27.21 2.94
N LYS A 266 -2.00 26.16 3.52
CA LYS A 266 -0.78 25.52 3.04
C LYS A 266 -1.00 24.01 2.96
N CYS A 267 -1.68 23.57 1.91
CA CYS A 267 -1.79 22.15 1.62
C CYS A 267 -0.56 21.69 0.82
N SER A 268 -0.14 20.44 0.94
CA SER A 268 0.93 19.88 0.11
C SER A 268 0.32 19.14 -1.06
N VAL A 269 0.68 19.51 -2.30
CA VAL A 269 0.36 18.74 -3.51
C VAL A 269 1.64 18.04 -3.93
N LEU A 270 1.67 16.72 -3.76
CA LEU A 270 2.82 15.88 -4.14
C LEU A 270 4.16 16.32 -3.52
N GLY A 271 4.14 16.80 -2.27
CA GLY A 271 5.34 17.27 -1.56
C GLY A 271 5.69 18.74 -1.79
N LEU A 272 4.92 19.46 -2.61
CA LEU A 272 5.08 20.89 -2.86
C LEU A 272 4.01 21.69 -2.11
N LEU A 273 4.39 22.79 -1.48
CA LEU A 273 3.43 23.72 -0.87
C LEU A 273 2.52 24.32 -1.93
N TRP A 274 1.22 24.16 -1.74
CA TRP A 274 0.17 24.71 -2.56
C TRP A 274 -0.59 25.78 -1.77
N GLY A 275 -0.49 27.02 -2.23
CA GLY A 275 -1.35 28.10 -1.80
C GLY A 275 -2.72 27.95 -2.46
N THR A 276 -3.75 27.66 -1.67
CA THR A 276 -5.12 27.53 -2.17
C THR A 276 -5.78 28.88 -2.48
N LYS A 277 -5.13 30.00 -2.11
CA LYS A 277 -5.59 31.38 -2.35
C LYS A 277 -4.88 31.97 -3.57
N TYR A 278 -5.66 32.31 -4.60
CA TYR A 278 -5.31 33.24 -5.67
C TYR A 278 -6.39 34.31 -5.79
#